data_AF-A0A2V3PSR4-F1
#
_entry.id   AF-A0A2V3PSR4-F1
#
_cell.length_a   1.000
_cell.length_b   1.000
_cell.length_c   1.000
_cell.angle_alpha   90.00
_cell.angle_beta   90.00
_cell.angle_gamma   90.00
#
_symmetry.space_group_name_H-M   'P 1'
#
loop_
_entity.id
_entity.type
_entity.pdbx_description
1 polymer ?
#
loop_
_entity_poly.entity_id
_entity_poly.type
_entity_poly.pdbx_seq_one_letter_code
_entity_poly.pdbx_strand_id
1 'polypeptide(L)'
;MIEHSGVICIDVDGKDNTHVSNFQDLKKLISQIPYVAYCGLSVGGKGYFILIPVKYPNKHREQFKACCEDFERCGIVVDHSCINISRLRFMSYDSEAYFNENATIYTRIYEEKKEAPKYNKVYDSNAGNDIEKLISEIQSRCIDITGSYQQWLEIGAAIASEFGESGRSYFHAVSQYSTKYNQKATDRKYTDVMKMRNFNISTLFYYAKQYGIMIHEKRYPTPVISKVREIISGNTITENTGFKNLGELLEYAASKNISKKQLKITI
;
A
#
# COMPACT_ATOMS: atom_id res chain seq x y z
N MET A 1 3.94 -9.87 -32.46
CA MET A 1 2.91 -10.16 -31.46
C MET A 1 3.63 -10.35 -30.13
N ILE A 2 3.28 -9.61 -29.08
CA ILE A 2 3.92 -9.77 -27.76
C ILE A 2 3.13 -10.83 -27.02
N GLU A 3 3.71 -12.03 -26.92
CA GLU A 3 3.12 -13.15 -26.19
C GLU A 3 3.42 -13.01 -24.70
N HIS A 4 2.44 -13.30 -23.86
CA HIS A 4 2.60 -13.20 -22.42
C HIS A 4 3.35 -14.41 -21.88
N SER A 5 4.39 -14.19 -21.09
CA SER A 5 5.30 -15.21 -20.53
C SER A 5 4.70 -16.14 -19.47
N GLY A 6 3.39 -16.10 -19.21
CA GLY A 6 2.77 -16.80 -18.08
C GLY A 6 3.15 -16.32 -16.67
N VAL A 7 3.97 -15.26 -16.54
CA VAL A 7 4.41 -14.71 -15.25
C VAL A 7 4.16 -13.21 -15.15
N ILE A 8 3.91 -12.73 -13.94
CA ILE A 8 3.89 -11.31 -13.58
C ILE A 8 5.19 -10.96 -12.88
N CYS A 9 5.71 -9.77 -13.19
CA CYS A 9 6.84 -9.16 -12.47
C CYS A 9 6.32 -8.05 -11.56
N ILE A 10 6.73 -8.04 -10.30
CA ILE A 10 6.48 -6.96 -9.34
C ILE A 10 7.82 -6.36 -8.93
N ASP A 11 7.87 -5.03 -8.85
CA ASP A 11 9.00 -4.30 -8.30
C ASP A 11 8.70 -3.78 -6.90
N VAL A 12 9.68 -3.94 -6.02
CA VAL A 12 9.66 -3.46 -4.64
C VAL A 12 10.93 -2.64 -4.42
N ASP A 13 10.78 -1.35 -4.14
CA ASP A 13 11.91 -0.47 -3.81
C ASP A 13 12.05 -0.33 -2.29
N GLY A 14 13.28 -0.38 -1.78
CA GLY A 14 13.56 -0.17 -0.37
C GLY A 14 13.17 1.22 0.14
N LYS A 15 13.20 2.25 -0.73
CA LYS A 15 12.80 3.62 -0.37
C LYS A 15 11.31 3.75 -0.05
N ASP A 16 10.47 2.94 -0.70
CA ASP A 16 9.03 2.92 -0.46
C ASP A 16 8.66 2.00 0.72
N ASN A 17 9.63 1.23 1.23
CA ASN A 17 9.48 0.25 2.31
C ASN A 17 10.35 0.58 3.53
N THR A 18 10.53 1.88 3.82
CA THR A 18 11.38 2.38 4.93
C THR A 18 10.90 1.98 6.33
N HIS A 19 9.66 1.51 6.47
CA HIS A 19 9.13 0.94 7.73
C HIS A 19 9.74 -0.43 8.07
N VAL A 20 10.41 -1.08 7.11
CA VAL A 20 11.18 -2.30 7.33
C VAL A 20 12.62 -1.91 7.62
N SER A 21 13.06 -2.15 8.85
CA SER A 21 14.38 -1.72 9.36
C SER A 21 15.56 -2.40 8.66
N ASN A 22 15.35 -3.57 8.06
CA ASN A 22 16.39 -4.31 7.34
C ASN A 22 15.86 -4.85 6.01
N PHE A 23 16.55 -4.51 4.94
CA PHE A 23 16.22 -4.92 3.57
C PHE A 23 16.24 -6.45 3.39
N GLN A 24 17.12 -7.16 4.10
CA GLN A 24 17.16 -8.62 4.05
C GLN A 24 15.91 -9.26 4.68
N ASP A 25 15.31 -8.61 5.67
CA ASP A 25 14.07 -9.10 6.29
C ASP A 25 12.87 -8.90 5.36
N LEU A 26 12.91 -7.88 4.49
CA LEU A 26 11.94 -7.73 3.41
C LEU A 26 12.00 -8.93 2.43
N LYS A 27 13.20 -9.37 2.03
CA LYS A 27 13.35 -10.58 1.20
C LYS A 27 12.78 -11.81 1.86
N LYS A 28 13.08 -12.02 3.15
CA LYS A 28 12.52 -13.14 3.93
C LYS A 28 11.00 -13.12 3.96
N LEU A 29 10.38 -11.95 4.18
CA LEU A 29 8.92 -11.79 4.16
C LEU A 29 8.34 -12.13 2.77
N ILE A 30 8.97 -11.63 1.70
CA ILE A 30 8.56 -11.93 0.32
C ILE A 30 8.66 -13.44 0.04
N SER A 31 9.73 -14.11 0.48
CA SER A 31 9.92 -15.55 0.29
C SER A 31 8.88 -16.42 0.99
N GLN A 32 8.16 -15.91 2.01
CA GLN A 32 7.06 -16.64 2.65
C GLN A 32 5.74 -16.56 1.86
N ILE A 33 5.66 -15.72 0.82
CA ILE A 33 4.46 -15.60 0.00
C ILE A 33 4.40 -16.80 -0.97
N PRO A 34 3.35 -17.64 -0.91
CA PRO A 34 3.31 -18.93 -1.62
C PRO A 34 3.32 -18.78 -3.15
N TYR A 35 2.93 -17.60 -3.65
CA TYR A 35 2.87 -17.30 -5.08
C TYR A 35 4.21 -16.82 -5.66
N VAL A 36 5.23 -16.58 -4.84
CA VAL A 36 6.53 -16.07 -5.32
C VAL A 36 7.36 -17.23 -5.84
N ALA A 37 7.65 -17.23 -7.15
CA ALA A 37 8.55 -18.18 -7.81
C ALA A 37 10.00 -17.71 -7.81
N TYR A 38 10.21 -16.39 -7.85
CA TYR A 38 11.54 -15.80 -7.82
C TYR A 38 11.52 -14.47 -7.09
N CYS A 39 12.56 -14.18 -6.31
CA CYS A 39 12.82 -12.85 -5.75
C CYS A 39 14.31 -12.56 -5.75
N GLY A 40 14.74 -11.52 -6.47
CA GLY A 40 16.15 -11.16 -6.61
C GLY A 40 16.36 -9.65 -6.64
N LEU A 41 17.59 -9.22 -6.37
CA LEU A 41 17.96 -7.80 -6.38
C LEU A 41 17.66 -7.15 -7.74
N SER A 42 17.15 -5.93 -7.73
CA SER A 42 17.06 -5.09 -8.92
C SER A 42 18.45 -4.59 -9.33
N VAL A 43 18.60 -4.08 -10.56
CA VAL A 43 19.89 -3.61 -11.12
C VAL A 43 20.63 -2.62 -10.20
N GLY A 44 19.89 -1.78 -9.47
CA GLY A 44 20.48 -0.81 -8.54
C GLY A 44 20.83 -1.36 -7.16
N GLY A 45 20.53 -2.64 -6.86
CA GLY A 45 20.78 -3.29 -5.58
C GLY A 45 19.96 -2.76 -4.39
N LYS A 46 19.01 -1.86 -4.65
CA LYS A 46 18.19 -1.15 -3.62
C LYS A 46 16.73 -1.58 -3.60
N GLY A 47 16.39 -2.56 -4.44
CA GLY A 47 15.04 -3.08 -4.60
C GLY A 47 15.10 -4.57 -4.91
N TYR A 48 13.93 -5.20 -4.85
CA TYR A 48 13.72 -6.56 -5.32
C TYR A 48 12.79 -6.54 -6.52
N PHE A 49 12.96 -7.53 -7.37
CA PHE A 49 11.98 -7.89 -8.37
C PHE A 49 11.54 -9.32 -8.16
N ILE A 50 10.25 -9.52 -8.39
CA ILE A 50 9.55 -10.70 -7.93
C ILE A 50 8.80 -11.26 -9.13
N LEU A 51 8.96 -12.55 -9.40
CA LEU A 51 8.21 -13.24 -10.44
C LEU A 51 7.14 -14.13 -9.82
N ILE A 52 5.92 -14.02 -10.35
CA ILE A 52 4.73 -14.73 -9.88
C ILE A 52 4.07 -15.42 -11.07
N PRO A 53 3.97 -16.76 -11.09
CA PRO A 53 3.26 -17.49 -12.14
C PRO A 53 1.76 -17.22 -12.03
N VAL A 54 1.11 -17.01 -13.17
CA VAL A 54 -0.30 -16.62 -13.22
C VAL A 54 -1.16 -17.57 -14.04
N LYS A 55 -2.41 -17.76 -13.59
CA LYS A 55 -3.36 -18.66 -14.24
C LYS A 55 -3.96 -18.09 -15.54
N TYR A 56 -4.12 -16.77 -15.63
CA TYR A 56 -4.87 -16.10 -16.70
C TYR A 56 -4.03 -15.02 -17.40
N PRO A 57 -3.10 -15.39 -18.30
CA PRO A 57 -2.25 -14.43 -19.03
C PRO A 57 -3.04 -13.38 -19.81
N ASN A 58 -4.24 -13.71 -20.27
CA ASN A 58 -5.16 -12.79 -20.95
C ASN A 58 -5.82 -11.75 -20.03
N LYS A 59 -5.66 -11.89 -18.70
CA LYS A 59 -6.13 -10.96 -17.66
C LYS A 59 -4.97 -10.37 -16.86
N HIS A 60 -3.84 -10.14 -17.52
CA HIS A 60 -2.60 -9.67 -16.88
C HIS A 60 -2.82 -8.45 -15.98
N ARG A 61 -3.54 -7.44 -16.47
CA ARG A 61 -3.73 -6.18 -15.72
C ARG A 61 -4.52 -6.42 -14.44
N GLU A 62 -5.57 -7.22 -14.50
CA GLU A 62 -6.43 -7.56 -13.38
C GLU A 62 -5.69 -8.45 -12.36
N GLN A 63 -4.91 -9.42 -12.84
CA GLN A 63 -4.09 -10.24 -11.96
C GLN A 63 -2.96 -9.43 -11.32
N PHE A 64 -2.34 -8.50 -12.06
CA PHE A 64 -1.31 -7.60 -11.55
C PHE A 64 -1.86 -6.72 -10.43
N LYS A 65 -3.00 -6.05 -10.66
CA LYS A 65 -3.67 -5.22 -9.65
C LYS A 65 -4.00 -6.04 -8.40
N ALA A 66 -4.52 -7.26 -8.58
CA ALA A 66 -4.81 -8.14 -7.46
C ALA A 66 -3.53 -8.50 -6.69
N CYS A 67 -2.45 -8.87 -7.37
CA CYS A 67 -1.18 -9.14 -6.73
C CYS A 67 -0.69 -7.93 -5.92
N CYS A 68 -0.75 -6.72 -6.47
CA CYS A 68 -0.34 -5.52 -5.75
C CYS A 68 -1.14 -5.35 -4.44
N GLU A 69 -2.47 -5.52 -4.49
CA GLU A 69 -3.28 -5.47 -3.27
C GLU A 69 -2.94 -6.57 -2.26
N ASP A 70 -2.59 -7.77 -2.70
CA ASP A 70 -2.13 -8.86 -1.82
C ASP A 70 -0.83 -8.50 -1.11
N PHE A 71 0.16 -7.97 -1.84
CA PHE A 71 1.43 -7.54 -1.27
C PHE A 71 1.25 -6.37 -0.29
N GLU A 72 0.41 -5.40 -0.64
CA GLU A 72 0.09 -4.28 0.25
C GLU A 72 -0.64 -4.72 1.51
N ARG A 73 -1.52 -5.75 1.44
CA ARG A 73 -2.13 -6.37 2.63
C ARG A 73 -1.10 -7.03 3.53
N CYS A 74 0.00 -7.51 2.98
CA CYS A 74 1.14 -8.01 3.73
C CYS A 74 2.06 -6.90 4.28
N GLY A 75 1.74 -5.64 4.02
CA GLY A 75 2.56 -4.49 4.42
C GLY A 75 3.78 -4.25 3.53
N ILE A 76 3.78 -4.78 2.31
CA ILE A 76 4.85 -4.58 1.32
C ILE A 76 4.34 -3.59 0.28
N VAL A 77 5.02 -2.45 0.14
CA VAL A 77 4.70 -1.43 -0.86
C VAL A 77 5.34 -1.82 -2.19
N VAL A 78 4.54 -1.76 -3.26
CA VAL A 78 4.91 -2.20 -4.61
C VAL A 78 4.75 -1.07 -5.62
N ASP A 79 5.57 -1.07 -6.69
CA ASP A 79 5.41 -0.13 -7.81
C ASP A 79 4.32 -0.61 -8.78
N HIS A 80 3.22 0.14 -8.86
CA HIS A 80 2.09 -0.14 -9.75
C HIS A 80 2.39 0.16 -11.23
N SER A 81 3.49 0.86 -11.53
CA SER A 81 3.87 1.21 -12.91
C SER A 81 4.34 0.00 -13.74
N CYS A 82 4.59 -1.14 -13.10
CA CYS A 82 5.14 -2.36 -13.72
C CYS A 82 4.12 -3.25 -14.45
N ILE A 83 2.91 -2.76 -14.69
CA ILE A 83 1.77 -3.49 -15.28
C ILE A 83 1.88 -3.81 -16.78
N ASN A 84 2.91 -3.30 -17.47
CA ASN A 84 3.01 -3.47 -18.93
C ASN A 84 3.72 -4.78 -19.28
N ILE A 85 2.99 -5.69 -19.96
CA ILE A 85 3.47 -7.02 -20.41
C ILE A 85 4.78 -6.94 -21.21
N SER A 86 4.97 -5.86 -21.98
CA SER A 86 6.13 -5.66 -22.86
C SER A 86 7.32 -4.94 -22.20
N ARG A 87 7.27 -4.67 -20.90
CA ARG A 87 8.33 -3.91 -20.24
C ARG A 87 9.61 -4.74 -20.22
N LEU A 88 10.63 -4.24 -20.93
CA LEU A 88 11.97 -4.82 -20.93
C LEU A 88 12.54 -4.84 -19.52
N ARG A 89 13.18 -5.95 -19.15
CA ARG A 89 13.90 -6.09 -17.88
C ARG A 89 15.33 -6.51 -18.11
N PHE A 90 16.24 -5.82 -17.45
CA PHE A 90 17.65 -6.18 -17.42
C PHE A 90 17.87 -7.31 -16.42
N MET A 91 18.68 -8.30 -16.81
CA MET A 91 19.11 -9.35 -15.90
C MET A 91 20.07 -8.77 -14.87
N SER A 92 19.74 -8.91 -13.58
CA SER A 92 20.59 -8.54 -12.46
C SER A 92 21.14 -9.81 -11.79
N TYR A 93 22.40 -9.75 -11.37
CA TYR A 93 23.04 -10.83 -10.63
C TYR A 93 22.76 -10.68 -9.13
N ASP A 94 22.30 -11.76 -8.51
CA ASP A 94 22.05 -11.87 -7.08
C ASP A 94 22.39 -13.31 -6.64
N SER A 95 23.50 -13.49 -5.92
CA SER A 95 23.95 -14.80 -5.44
C SER A 95 23.00 -15.41 -4.40
N GLU A 96 22.19 -14.57 -3.74
CA GLU A 96 21.26 -14.95 -2.69
C GLU A 96 19.81 -14.90 -3.17
N ALA A 97 19.57 -14.89 -4.50
CA ALA A 97 18.24 -14.87 -5.08
C ALA A 97 17.39 -16.05 -4.57
N TYR A 98 16.13 -15.77 -4.26
CA TYR A 98 15.18 -16.78 -3.85
C TYR A 98 14.54 -17.44 -5.08
N PHE A 99 14.43 -18.76 -5.05
CA PHE A 99 13.79 -19.57 -6.09
C PHE A 99 12.82 -20.55 -5.45
N ASN A 100 11.63 -20.66 -6.04
CA ASN A 100 10.62 -21.64 -5.66
C ASN A 100 9.94 -22.18 -6.91
N GLU A 101 10.42 -23.34 -7.37
CA GLU A 101 9.85 -24.03 -8.53
C GLU A 101 8.41 -24.53 -8.28
N ASN A 102 8.04 -24.70 -7.01
CA ASN A 102 6.72 -25.15 -6.58
C ASN A 102 5.81 -23.99 -6.17
N ALA A 103 6.09 -22.77 -6.65
CA ALA A 103 5.25 -21.62 -6.37
C ALA A 103 3.80 -21.88 -6.81
N THR A 104 2.86 -21.55 -5.92
CA THR A 104 1.44 -21.70 -6.21
C THR A 104 1.07 -20.75 -7.34
N ILE A 105 0.33 -21.24 -8.34
CA ILE A 105 -0.14 -20.40 -9.45
C ILE A 105 -1.15 -19.37 -8.92
N TYR A 106 -0.90 -18.10 -9.20
CA TYR A 106 -1.78 -17.01 -8.78
C TYR A 106 -3.06 -16.97 -9.62
N THR A 107 -4.20 -17.09 -8.95
CA THR A 107 -5.52 -17.26 -9.58
C THR A 107 -6.47 -16.08 -9.35
N ARG A 108 -6.15 -15.18 -8.43
CA ARG A 108 -7.02 -14.04 -8.13
C ARG A 108 -7.03 -13.06 -9.30
N ILE A 109 -8.20 -12.50 -9.56
CA ILE A 109 -8.45 -11.47 -10.57
C ILE A 109 -8.98 -10.27 -9.80
N TYR A 110 -8.42 -9.09 -10.06
CA TYR A 110 -8.97 -7.85 -9.52
C TYR A 110 -10.31 -7.59 -10.20
N GLU A 111 -11.37 -7.58 -9.40
CA GLU A 111 -12.66 -7.09 -9.84
C GLU A 111 -12.70 -5.59 -9.59
N GLU A 112 -12.81 -4.81 -10.67
CA GLU A 112 -13.19 -3.41 -10.52
C GLU A 112 -14.49 -3.38 -9.73
N LYS A 113 -14.43 -2.76 -8.55
CA LYS A 113 -15.64 -2.42 -7.82
C LYS A 113 -16.47 -1.60 -8.79
N LYS A 114 -17.55 -2.17 -9.35
CA LYS A 114 -18.62 -1.40 -9.97
C LYS A 114 -18.90 -0.29 -8.96
N GLU A 115 -18.79 0.96 -9.38
CA GLU A 115 -19.11 2.08 -8.51
C GLU A 115 -20.47 1.75 -7.88
N ALA A 116 -20.46 1.42 -6.58
CA ALA A 116 -21.71 1.35 -5.86
C ALA A 116 -22.35 2.73 -6.06
N PRO A 117 -23.67 2.81 -6.31
CA PRO A 117 -24.35 4.11 -6.41
C PRO A 117 -23.86 4.94 -5.24
N LYS A 118 -23.21 6.09 -5.51
CA LYS A 118 -22.40 6.88 -4.57
C LYS A 118 -23.02 6.85 -3.17
N TYR A 119 -22.62 5.85 -2.39
CA TYR A 119 -23.16 5.62 -1.06
C TYR A 119 -22.40 6.63 -0.23
N ASN A 120 -23.11 7.64 0.27
CA ASN A 120 -22.58 8.53 1.29
C ASN A 120 -22.07 7.62 2.39
N LYS A 121 -20.74 7.44 2.49
CA LYS A 121 -20.14 6.95 3.72
C LYS A 121 -20.59 7.95 4.76
N VAL A 122 -21.52 7.52 5.61
CA VAL A 122 -21.79 8.19 6.87
C VAL A 122 -20.45 8.17 7.59
N TYR A 123 -19.72 9.27 7.48
CA TYR A 123 -18.60 9.50 8.38
C TYR A 123 -19.23 9.52 9.76
N ASP A 124 -18.84 8.54 10.56
CA ASP A 124 -19.23 8.46 11.97
C ASP A 124 -18.93 9.82 12.61
N SER A 125 -19.74 10.19 13.59
CA SER A 125 -19.89 11.47 14.32
C SER A 125 -18.62 12.19 14.83
N ASN A 126 -17.42 11.73 14.46
CA ASN A 126 -16.10 12.33 14.67
C ASN A 126 -15.53 13.11 13.47
N ALA A 127 -16.28 13.25 12.36
CA ALA A 127 -15.81 13.85 11.09
C ALA A 127 -15.19 15.26 11.19
N GLY A 128 -15.65 16.10 12.12
CA GLY A 128 -15.10 17.43 12.35
C GLY A 128 -13.63 17.41 12.80
N ASN A 129 -13.24 16.39 13.57
CA ASN A 129 -11.89 16.28 14.12
C ASN A 129 -10.86 15.85 13.04
N ASP A 130 -11.28 15.04 12.06
CA ASP A 130 -10.38 14.55 11.02
C ASP A 130 -10.10 15.59 9.93
N ILE A 131 -11.05 16.48 9.64
CA ILE A 131 -10.76 17.62 8.75
C ILE A 131 -9.85 18.64 9.42
N GLU A 132 -10.04 18.94 10.70
CA GLU A 132 -9.18 19.90 11.41
C GLU A 132 -7.74 19.40 11.48
N LYS A 133 -7.54 18.10 11.72
CA LYS A 133 -6.23 17.47 11.58
C LYS A 133 -5.68 17.57 10.16
N LEU A 134 -6.53 17.37 9.14
CA LEU A 134 -6.11 17.50 7.75
C LEU A 134 -5.59 18.89 7.42
N ILE A 135 -6.36 19.91 7.80
CA ILE A 135 -5.99 21.31 7.60
C ILE A 135 -4.72 21.64 8.38
N SER A 136 -4.59 21.15 9.62
CA SER A 136 -3.39 21.34 10.45
C SER A 136 -2.14 20.72 9.81
N GLU A 137 -2.26 19.55 9.19
CA GLU A 137 -1.17 18.90 8.45
C GLU A 137 -0.79 19.66 7.18
N ILE A 138 -1.77 20.13 6.41
CA ILE A 138 -1.53 20.99 5.24
C ILE A 138 -0.79 22.26 5.67
N GLN A 139 -1.20 22.85 6.79
CA GLN A 139 -0.63 24.10 7.28
C GLN A 139 0.79 23.92 7.82
N SER A 140 1.03 22.90 8.65
CA SER A 140 2.34 22.63 9.23
C SER A 140 3.39 22.29 8.16
N ARG A 141 2.98 21.59 7.10
CA ARG A 141 3.86 21.19 6.00
C ARG A 141 3.92 22.20 4.86
N CYS A 142 3.07 23.22 4.87
CA CYS A 142 2.96 24.25 3.84
C CYS A 142 2.78 23.66 2.41
N ILE A 143 1.91 22.65 2.26
CA ILE A 143 1.73 21.94 0.98
C ILE A 143 0.58 22.53 0.19
N ASP A 144 0.84 22.86 -1.09
CA ASP A 144 -0.22 23.16 -2.05
C ASP A 144 -0.84 21.87 -2.60
N ILE A 145 -2.06 21.55 -2.13
CA ILE A 145 -2.85 20.43 -2.65
C ILE A 145 -3.89 20.87 -3.69
N THR A 146 -3.91 22.14 -4.10
CA THR A 146 -4.95 22.67 -5.00
C THR A 146 -4.70 22.30 -6.46
N GLY A 147 -3.44 22.09 -6.85
CA GLY A 147 -3.07 21.55 -8.16
C GLY A 147 -3.66 22.31 -9.34
N SER A 148 -4.50 21.63 -10.13
CA SER A 148 -5.18 22.25 -11.28
C SER A 148 -6.37 23.12 -10.86
N TYR A 149 -6.82 24.02 -11.74
CA TYR A 149 -8.03 24.82 -11.48
C TYR A 149 -9.26 23.94 -11.20
N GLN A 150 -9.40 22.82 -11.93
CA GLN A 150 -10.48 21.86 -11.72
C GLN A 150 -10.40 21.22 -10.33
N GLN A 151 -9.22 20.74 -9.93
CA GLN A 151 -8.98 20.16 -8.61
C GLN A 151 -9.28 21.17 -7.49
N TRP A 152 -8.85 22.42 -7.66
CA TRP A 152 -9.16 23.50 -6.72
C TRP A 152 -10.67 23.75 -6.57
N LEU A 153 -11.43 23.73 -7.66
CA LEU A 153 -12.90 23.83 -7.61
C LEU A 153 -13.54 22.65 -6.89
N GLU A 154 -13.08 21.43 -7.17
CA GLU A 154 -13.60 20.21 -6.54
C GLU A 154 -13.34 20.17 -5.04
N ILE A 155 -12.15 20.61 -4.62
CA ILE A 155 -11.81 20.80 -3.20
C ILE A 155 -12.76 21.82 -2.56
N GLY A 156 -12.95 22.98 -3.19
CA GLY A 156 -13.85 24.02 -2.70
C GLY A 156 -15.29 23.53 -2.56
N ALA A 157 -15.81 22.84 -3.57
CA ALA A 157 -17.16 22.29 -3.57
C ALA A 157 -17.35 21.18 -2.52
N ALA A 158 -16.33 20.36 -2.28
CA ALA A 158 -16.35 19.33 -1.24
C ALA A 158 -16.42 19.93 0.17
N ILE A 159 -15.62 20.96 0.44
CA ILE A 159 -15.65 21.70 1.72
C ILE A 159 -17.01 22.40 1.88
N ALA A 160 -17.50 23.08 0.84
CA ALA A 160 -18.78 23.79 0.88
C ALA A 160 -19.97 22.86 1.10
N SER A 161 -19.93 21.63 0.56
CA SER A 161 -20.98 20.64 0.74
C SER A 161 -21.12 20.16 2.19
N GLU A 162 -20.01 20.13 2.93
CA GLU A 162 -19.99 19.67 4.32
C GLU A 162 -20.20 20.81 5.32
N PHE A 163 -19.54 21.96 5.10
CA PHE A 163 -19.46 23.05 6.08
C PHE A 163 -20.25 24.31 5.69
N GLY A 164 -20.80 24.37 4.48
CA GLY A 164 -21.43 25.58 3.95
C GLY A 164 -20.50 26.78 4.05
N GLU A 165 -21.03 27.91 4.53
CA GLU A 165 -20.26 29.16 4.69
C GLU A 165 -19.11 29.02 5.70
N SER A 166 -19.26 28.18 6.74
CA SER A 166 -18.22 27.99 7.76
C SER A 166 -16.94 27.35 7.18
N GLY A 167 -17.04 26.66 6.04
CA GLY A 167 -15.90 26.06 5.35
C GLY A 167 -15.04 27.05 4.57
N ARG A 168 -15.43 28.32 4.47
CA ARG A 168 -14.67 29.35 3.75
C ARG A 168 -13.25 29.47 4.30
N SER A 169 -13.10 29.47 5.62
CA SER A 169 -11.80 29.49 6.29
C SER A 169 -10.92 28.29 5.89
N TYR A 170 -11.48 27.09 5.81
CA TYR A 170 -10.78 25.89 5.35
C TYR A 170 -10.36 26.00 3.88
N PHE A 171 -11.22 26.54 3.02
CA PHE A 171 -10.86 26.74 1.61
C PHE A 171 -9.69 27.72 1.45
N HIS A 172 -9.67 28.80 2.25
CA HIS A 172 -8.52 29.70 2.30
C HIS A 172 -7.27 29.00 2.85
N ALA A 173 -7.40 28.22 3.93
CA ALA A 173 -6.28 27.51 4.55
C ALA A 173 -5.61 26.51 3.60
N VAL A 174 -6.38 25.87 2.72
CA VAL A 174 -5.87 24.97 1.68
C VAL A 174 -5.30 25.74 0.48
N SER A 175 -5.92 26.87 0.11
CA SER A 175 -5.55 27.63 -1.09
C SER A 175 -4.30 28.48 -0.92
N GLN A 176 -3.96 28.89 0.31
CA GLN A 176 -2.92 29.88 0.58
C GLN A 176 -1.50 29.49 0.12
N TYR A 177 -1.24 28.20 -0.07
CA TYR A 177 0.07 27.69 -0.48
C TYR A 177 0.27 27.69 -2.00
N SER A 178 -0.79 27.95 -2.77
CA SER A 178 -0.68 28.08 -4.23
C SER A 178 -0.03 29.40 -4.62
N THR A 179 0.87 29.35 -5.61
CA THR A 179 1.47 30.57 -6.20
C THR A 179 0.44 31.49 -6.86
N LYS A 180 -0.75 30.96 -7.16
CA LYS A 180 -1.88 31.69 -7.75
C LYS A 180 -2.89 32.20 -6.71
N TYR A 181 -2.61 32.01 -5.42
CA TYR A 181 -3.52 32.40 -4.36
C TYR A 181 -3.77 33.91 -4.36
N ASN A 182 -5.05 34.28 -4.30
CA ASN A 182 -5.47 35.65 -4.10
C ASN A 182 -6.71 35.65 -3.20
N GLN A 183 -6.60 36.26 -2.03
CA GLN A 183 -7.66 36.23 -1.02
C GLN A 183 -9.03 36.68 -1.56
N LYS A 184 -9.11 37.79 -2.31
CA LYS A 184 -10.38 38.28 -2.87
C LYS A 184 -10.93 37.35 -3.95
N ALA A 185 -10.07 36.77 -4.78
CA ALA A 185 -10.50 35.84 -5.83
C ALA A 185 -10.96 34.51 -5.24
N THR A 186 -10.25 33.98 -4.24
CA THR A 186 -10.62 32.77 -3.50
C THR A 186 -11.95 32.95 -2.78
N ASP A 187 -12.16 34.10 -2.13
CA ASP A 187 -13.41 34.42 -1.44
C ASP A 187 -14.61 34.42 -2.40
N ARG A 188 -14.49 35.15 -3.52
CA ARG A 188 -15.52 35.14 -4.58
C ARG A 188 -15.75 33.74 -5.11
N LYS A 189 -14.67 32.97 -5.32
CA LYS A 189 -14.80 31.63 -5.85
C LYS A 189 -15.51 30.69 -4.87
N TYR A 190 -15.28 30.84 -3.57
CA TYR A 190 -15.97 30.02 -2.58
C TYR A 190 -17.49 30.23 -2.64
N THR A 191 -17.91 31.48 -2.78
CA THR A 191 -19.32 31.84 -2.98
C THR A 191 -19.92 31.22 -4.26
N ASP A 192 -19.12 31.05 -5.31
CA ASP A 192 -19.55 30.34 -6.53
C ASP A 192 -19.67 28.82 -6.31
N VAL A 193 -18.66 28.18 -5.72
CA VAL A 193 -18.65 26.71 -5.55
C VAL A 193 -19.66 26.22 -4.51
N MET A 194 -20.11 27.08 -3.60
CA MET A 194 -21.25 26.80 -2.70
C MET A 194 -22.56 26.51 -3.44
N LYS A 195 -22.69 26.94 -4.70
CA LYS A 195 -23.85 26.65 -5.54
C LYS A 195 -23.75 25.30 -6.26
N MET A 196 -22.56 24.70 -6.28
CA MET A 196 -22.34 23.40 -6.91
C MET A 196 -22.93 22.29 -6.04
N ARG A 197 -23.44 21.23 -6.67
CA ARG A 197 -24.06 20.08 -5.99
C ARG A 197 -23.29 18.79 -6.28
N ASN A 198 -23.53 17.77 -5.46
CA ASN A 198 -23.01 16.41 -5.63
C ASN A 198 -21.51 16.22 -5.37
N PHE A 199 -20.94 16.99 -4.43
CA PHE A 199 -19.58 16.78 -3.93
C PHE A 199 -19.63 16.22 -2.51
N ASN A 200 -18.66 15.37 -2.18
CA ASN A 200 -18.53 14.76 -0.85
C ASN A 200 -17.17 15.14 -0.27
N ILE A 201 -17.11 15.37 1.05
CA ILE A 201 -15.86 15.74 1.72
C ILE A 201 -14.71 14.75 1.49
N SER A 202 -15.02 13.49 1.15
CA SER A 202 -14.08 12.48 0.68
C SER A 202 -13.14 12.97 -0.43
N THR A 203 -13.60 13.89 -1.29
CA THR A 203 -12.79 14.48 -2.37
C THR A 203 -11.58 15.24 -1.83
N LEU A 204 -11.74 15.98 -0.73
CA LEU A 204 -10.62 16.67 -0.08
C LEU A 204 -9.59 15.66 0.44
N PHE A 205 -10.04 14.61 1.12
CA PHE A 205 -9.15 13.54 1.62
C PHE A 205 -8.46 12.77 0.48
N TYR A 206 -9.16 12.54 -0.64
CA TYR A 206 -8.59 11.92 -1.83
C TYR A 206 -7.41 12.71 -2.37
N TYR A 207 -7.59 14.02 -2.57
CA TYR A 207 -6.52 14.88 -3.06
C TYR A 207 -5.38 15.00 -2.05
N ALA A 208 -5.67 15.21 -0.76
CA ALA A 208 -4.66 15.25 0.29
C ALA A 208 -3.75 14.01 0.28
N LYS A 209 -4.33 12.82 0.07
CA LYS A 209 -3.58 11.57 -0.03
C LYS A 209 -2.59 11.55 -1.21
N GLN A 210 -2.94 12.12 -2.36
CA GLN A 210 -2.04 12.19 -3.52
C GLN A 210 -0.79 13.05 -3.24
N TYR A 211 -0.90 13.99 -2.29
CA TYR A 211 0.18 14.86 -1.84
C TYR A 211 0.83 14.34 -0.54
N GLY A 212 0.58 13.08 -0.18
CA GLY A 212 1.20 12.41 0.96
C GLY A 212 0.70 12.85 2.33
N ILE A 213 -0.54 13.35 2.44
CA ILE A 213 -1.19 13.71 3.70
C ILE A 213 -2.28 12.69 4.02
N MET A 214 -2.17 12.00 5.16
CA MET A 214 -3.10 10.95 5.59
C MET A 214 -3.45 11.14 7.07
N ILE A 215 -4.74 11.34 7.38
CA ILE A 215 -5.24 11.58 8.75
C ILE A 215 -5.66 10.30 9.48
N HIS A 216 -5.92 9.26 8.70
CA HIS A 216 -5.93 7.91 9.21
C HIS A 216 -4.64 7.27 8.75
N GLU A 217 -3.86 6.73 9.70
CA GLU A 217 -2.93 5.67 9.36
C GLU A 217 -3.68 4.65 8.51
N LYS A 218 -3.04 4.13 7.47
CA LYS A 218 -3.57 2.93 6.82
C LYS A 218 -3.79 1.92 7.96
N ARG A 219 -5.05 1.67 8.31
CA ARG A 219 -5.44 0.44 9.01
C ARG A 219 -5.22 -0.67 8.01
N TYR A 220 -3.95 -1.01 7.81
CA TYR A 220 -3.62 -2.39 7.56
C TYR A 220 -4.23 -3.14 8.75
N PRO A 221 -4.99 -4.23 8.54
CA PRO A 221 -5.23 -5.16 9.64
C PRO A 221 -3.87 -5.38 10.27
N THR A 222 -3.77 -5.15 11.59
CA THR A 222 -2.51 -5.05 12.34
C THR A 222 -1.49 -5.92 11.65
N PRO A 223 -0.46 -5.33 11.00
CA PRO A 223 0.35 -6.11 10.09
C PRO A 223 0.82 -7.32 10.87
N VAL A 224 0.92 -8.49 10.22
CA VAL A 224 1.50 -9.67 10.87
C VAL A 224 2.84 -9.31 11.52
N ILE A 225 3.48 -8.20 11.09
CA ILE A 225 4.54 -7.41 11.75
C ILE A 225 4.35 -7.15 13.26
N SER A 226 3.17 -6.91 13.85
CA SER A 226 3.06 -6.77 15.32
C SER A 226 3.23 -8.12 16.03
N LYS A 227 2.68 -9.19 15.44
CA LYS A 227 2.89 -10.57 15.86
C LYS A 227 4.33 -11.03 15.60
N VAL A 228 4.92 -10.62 14.48
CA VAL A 228 6.30 -10.91 14.08
C VAL A 228 7.27 -10.09 14.93
N ARG A 229 6.94 -8.85 15.31
CA ARG A 229 7.71 -8.06 16.29
C ARG A 229 7.59 -8.65 17.68
N GLU A 230 6.43 -9.14 18.13
CA GLU A 230 6.31 -9.93 19.38
C GLU A 230 7.13 -11.22 19.34
N ILE A 231 7.15 -11.92 18.20
CA ILE A 231 7.96 -13.13 17.99
C ILE A 231 9.46 -12.79 17.97
N ILE A 232 9.85 -11.66 17.39
CA ILE A 232 11.25 -11.20 17.29
C ILE A 232 11.73 -10.52 18.59
N SER A 233 10.85 -9.84 19.32
CA SER A 233 11.16 -9.14 20.57
C SER A 233 11.02 -10.03 21.80
N GLY A 234 10.29 -11.16 21.69
CA GLY A 234 10.09 -12.14 22.75
C GLY A 234 11.02 -13.36 22.66
N ASN A 235 11.65 -13.62 21.52
CA ASN A 235 12.67 -14.65 21.38
C ASN A 235 14.00 -14.02 21.02
N THR A 236 14.77 -13.72 22.07
CA THR A 236 16.21 -13.80 22.00
C THR A 236 16.56 -15.20 21.47
N ILE A 237 16.89 -15.33 20.17
CA ILE A 237 17.74 -16.44 19.73
C ILE A 237 19.17 -16.00 20.02
N THR A 238 19.47 -15.89 21.31
CA THR A 238 20.83 -16.05 21.80
C THR A 238 21.15 -17.54 21.70
N GLU A 239 22.29 -17.82 21.08
CA GLU A 239 23.07 -19.05 21.22
C GLU A 239 22.59 -20.30 20.46
N ASN A 240 23.23 -20.53 19.32
CA ASN A 240 23.98 -21.76 19.04
C ASN A 240 23.31 -23.08 19.48
N THR A 241 22.19 -23.47 18.88
CA THR A 241 21.58 -24.77 19.15
C THR A 241 22.14 -25.93 18.31
N GLY A 242 23.07 -25.68 17.38
CA GLY A 242 23.85 -26.73 16.72
C GLY A 242 23.06 -27.69 15.80
N PHE A 243 21.80 -27.43 15.48
CA PHE A 243 20.99 -28.28 14.59
C PHE A 243 20.98 -27.74 13.16
N LYS A 244 21.26 -28.62 12.20
CA LYS A 244 21.62 -28.28 10.82
C LYS A 244 20.44 -28.25 9.84
N ASN A 245 19.28 -28.81 10.21
CA ASN A 245 18.06 -28.76 9.41
C ASN A 245 16.79 -29.14 10.20
N LEU A 246 15.63 -28.99 9.54
CA LEU A 246 14.30 -29.24 10.10
C LEU A 246 14.07 -30.70 10.52
N GLY A 247 14.80 -31.66 9.95
CA GLY A 247 14.73 -33.07 10.32
C GLY A 247 15.26 -33.35 11.72
N GLU A 248 16.43 -32.79 12.07
CA GLU A 248 17.06 -32.97 13.41
C GLU A 248 16.21 -32.35 14.54
N LEU A 249 15.53 -31.24 14.25
CA LEU A 249 14.63 -30.59 15.18
C LEU A 249 13.41 -31.47 15.51
N LEU A 250 12.88 -32.18 14.51
CA LEU A 250 11.73 -33.07 14.67
C LEU A 250 12.08 -34.36 15.41
N GLU A 251 13.28 -34.91 15.21
CA GLU A 251 13.78 -36.05 15.98
C GLU A 251 14.06 -35.71 17.45
N TYR A 252 14.64 -34.53 17.73
CA TYR A 252 14.83 -34.06 19.09
C TYR A 252 13.49 -33.88 19.83
N ALA A 253 12.49 -33.29 19.18
CA ALA A 253 11.15 -33.13 19.74
C ALA A 253 10.47 -34.47 20.04
N ALA A 254 10.70 -35.49 19.20
CA ALA A 254 10.23 -36.86 19.45
C ALA A 254 10.92 -37.52 20.64
N SER A 255 12.23 -37.29 20.83
CA SER A 255 13.02 -37.85 21.95
C SER A 255 12.62 -37.32 23.34
N LYS A 256 11.91 -36.20 23.40
CA LYS A 256 11.47 -35.53 24.64
C LYS A 256 9.99 -35.80 25.00
N ASN A 257 9.32 -36.72 24.30
CA ASN A 257 7.90 -37.05 24.49
C ASN A 257 6.96 -35.82 24.44
N ILE A 258 7.32 -34.82 23.62
CA ILE A 258 6.48 -33.64 23.42
C ILE A 258 5.37 -34.02 22.44
N SER A 259 4.14 -34.08 22.94
CA SER A 259 2.96 -34.56 22.20
C SER A 259 2.64 -33.67 20.98
N LYS A 260 2.33 -34.33 19.84
CA LYS A 260 1.88 -33.72 18.57
C LYS A 260 0.72 -32.72 18.70
N LYS A 261 0.01 -32.68 19.83
CA LYS A 261 -1.14 -31.80 20.08
C LYS A 261 -0.76 -30.32 20.31
N GLN A 262 0.51 -30.00 20.54
CA GLN A 262 0.99 -28.61 20.71
C GLN A 262 1.48 -27.92 19.43
N LEU A 263 1.61 -28.65 18.31
CA LEU A 263 1.97 -28.10 17.01
C LEU A 263 0.74 -28.15 16.10
N LYS A 264 -0.10 -27.10 16.13
CA LYS A 264 -1.21 -26.95 15.19
C LYS A 264 -0.69 -26.40 13.86
N ILE A 265 -0.26 -27.30 12.98
CA ILE A 265 -0.17 -27.06 11.53
C ILE A 265 -0.94 -28.22 10.88
N THR A 266 -2.03 -27.90 10.17
CA THR A 266 -2.75 -28.86 9.34
C THR A 266 -2.28 -28.68 7.91
N ILE A 267 -1.53 -29.71 7.47
CA ILE A 267 -1.12 -30.16 6.12
C ILE A 267 -1.00 -29.11 5.02
#